data_AF-A0A8C6FLA9-F1
#
_entry.id   AF-A0A8C6FLA9-F1
#
_cell.length_a   1.000
_cell.length_b   1.000
_cell.length_c   1.000
_cell.angle_alpha   90.00
_cell.angle_beta   90.00
_cell.angle_gamma   90.00
#
_symmetry.space_group_name_H-M   'P 1'
#
loop_
_entity.id
_entity.type
_entity.pdbx_description
1 polymer ?
#
loop_
_entity_poly.entity_id
_entity_poly.type
_entity_poly.pdbx_seq_one_letter_code
_entity_poly.pdbx_strand_id
1 'polypeptide(L)' 'MDVFLMIRRHKTTIFTDAKESSTVFELKRIVEGILKRPPDEQRLYKMRHLRPYASSPSPARLSCRM' A
#
# COMPACT_ATOMS: atom_id res chain seq x y z
N MET A 1 -10.02 -7.22 13.00
CA MET A 1 -10.28 -7.56 11.58
C MET A 1 -9.02 -7.31 10.78
N ASP A 2 -8.86 -7.95 9.64
CA ASP A 2 -7.77 -7.67 8.70
C ASP A 2 -8.24 -6.67 7.64
N VAL A 3 -7.39 -5.70 7.33
CA VAL A 3 -7.64 -4.69 6.30
C VAL A 3 -6.61 -4.83 5.19
N PHE A 4 -7.08 -4.79 3.95
CA PHE A 4 -6.21 -4.80 2.77
C PHE A 4 -5.86 -3.38 2.38
N LEU A 5 -4.57 -3.09 2.26
CA LEU A 5 -4.03 -1.76 2.01
C LEU A 5 -3.28 -1.74 0.68
N MET A 6 -3.44 -0.63 -0.04
CA MET A 6 -2.63 -0.30 -1.22
C MET A 6 -1.81 0.95 -0.92
N ILE A 7 -0.52 0.76 -0.63
CA ILE A 7 0.41 1.86 -0.35
C ILE A 7 1.06 2.29 -1.67
N ARG A 8 0.84 3.54 -2.08
CA ARG A 8 1.33 4.08 -3.35
C ARG A 8 2.37 5.19 -3.12
N ARG A 9 3.52 5.08 -3.78
CA ARG A 9 4.57 6.10 -3.81
C ARG A 9 5.19 6.16 -5.21
N HIS A 10 5.08 7.31 -5.89
CA HIS A 10 5.51 7.46 -7.28
C HIS A 10 4.95 6.33 -8.17
N LYS A 11 5.83 5.51 -8.77
CA LYS A 11 5.47 4.35 -9.61
C LYS A 11 5.38 3.03 -8.82
N THR A 12 5.68 3.04 -7.53
CA THR A 12 5.67 1.85 -6.68
C THR A 12 4.32 1.70 -5.98
N THR A 13 3.74 0.51 -6.07
CA THR A 13 2.51 0.13 -5.38
C THR A 13 2.78 -1.14 -4.57
N ILE A 14 2.53 -1.09 -3.27
CA ILE A 14 2.68 -2.23 -2.35
C ILE A 14 1.28 -2.67 -1.94
N PHE A 15 0.98 -3.94 -2.18
CA PHE A 15 -0.21 -4.61 -1.66
C PHE A 15 0.19 -5.35 -0.39
N THR A 16 -0.48 -5.02 0.72
CA THR A 16 -0.25 -5.66 2.01
C THR A 16 -1.55 -5.70 2.79
N ASP A 17 -1.71 -6.69 3.65
CA ASP A 17 -2.69 -6.71 4.71
C ASP A 17 -2.07 -6.21 6.02
N ALA A 18 -2.93 -5.75 6.93
CA ALA A 18 -2.59 -5.41 8.30
C ALA A 18 -3.81 -5.61 9.21
N LYS A 19 -3.59 -5.76 10.52
CA LYS A 19 -4.69 -5.74 11.48
C LYS A 19 -5.27 -4.34 11.55
N GLU A 20 -6.58 -4.23 11.70
CA GLU A 20 -7.26 -2.94 11.90
C GLU A 20 -6.75 -2.20 13.16
N SER A 21 -6.28 -2.95 14.16
CA SER A 21 -5.66 -2.43 15.38
C SER A 21 -4.19 -2.04 15.22
N SER A 22 -3.56 -2.31 14.08
CA SER A 22 -2.15 -2.00 13.86
C SER A 22 -1.91 -0.50 13.82
N THR A 23 -0.77 -0.09 14.37
CA THR A 23 -0.40 1.32 14.40
C THR A 23 0.22 1.78 13.07
N VAL A 24 0.21 3.09 12.82
CA VAL A 24 0.91 3.68 11.67
C VAL A 24 2.41 3.35 11.70
N PHE A 25 3.00 3.21 12.90
CA PHE A 25 4.41 2.87 13.06
C PHE A 25 4.72 1.44 12.62
N GLU A 26 3.89 0.47 12.99
CA GLU A 26 4.01 -0.92 12.51
C GLU A 26 3.91 -1.01 11.00
N LEU A 27 2.97 -0.26 10.40
CA LEU A 27 2.85 -0.20 8.94
C LEU A 27 4.09 0.41 8.27
N LYS A 28 4.71 1.43 8.89
CA LYS A 28 5.99 1.99 8.43
C LYS A 28 7.15 0.99 8.52
N ARG A 29 7.14 0.05 9.47
CA ARG A 29 8.14 -1.04 9.55
C ARG A 29 8.00 -2.04 8.41
N ILE A 30 6.76 -2.36 8.01
CA ILE A 30 6.51 -3.17 6.80
C ILE A 30 7.08 -2.45 5.57
N VAL A 31 6.79 -1.14 5.43
CA VAL A 31 7.31 -0.33 4.32
C VAL A 31 8.83 -0.18 4.37
N GLU A 32 9.44 -0.09 5.55
CA GLU A 32 10.90 -0.09 5.73
C GLU A 32 11.52 -1.39 5.22
N GLY A 33 10.91 -2.55 5.52
CA GLY A 33 11.36 -3.85 5.02
C GLY A 33 11.43 -3.92 3.49
N ILE A 34 10.55 -3.20 2.79
CA ILE A 34 10.44 -3.20 1.33
C ILE A 34 11.31 -2.08 0.71
N LEU A 35 11.17 -0.84 1.18
CA LEU A 35 11.82 0.34 0.59
C LEU A 35 13.17 0.69 1.21
N LYS A 36 13.58 0.00 2.28
CA LYS A 36 14.83 0.22 3.02
C LYS A 36 14.99 1.67 3.48
N ARG A 37 13.90 2.28 3.96
CA ARG A 37 13.84 3.65 4.49
C ARG A 37 13.32 3.64 5.92
N PRO A 38 13.97 4.33 6.87
CA PRO A 38 13.56 4.30 8.27
C PRO A 38 12.16 4.93 8.46
N PRO A 39 11.40 4.54 9.50
CA PRO A 39 10.05 5.05 9.74
C PRO A 39 9.93 6.57 9.86
N ASP A 40 10.98 7.24 10.33
CA ASP A 40 10.98 8.69 10.55
C ASP A 40 11.05 9.48 9.24
N GLU A 41 11.65 8.90 8.21
CA GLU A 41 11.66 9.46 6.84
C GLU A 41 10.35 9.20 6.08
N GLN A 42 9.46 8.36 6.61
CA GLN A 42 8.22 7.99 5.95
C GLN A 42 7.04 8.86 6.40
N ARG A 43 6.20 9.28 5.45
CA ARG A 43 4.93 9.95 5.71
C ARG A 43 3.81 9.19 5.01
N LEU A 44 2.93 8.58 5.79
CA LEU A 44 1.75 7.88 5.29
C LEU A 44 0.56 8.81 5.31
N TYR A 45 -0.17 8.84 4.19
CA TYR A 45 -1.37 9.66 4.03
C TYR A 45 -2.55 8.74 3.72
N LYS A 46 -3.67 8.94 4.42
CA LYS A 46 -4.93 8.32 4.03
C LYS A 46 -5.38 8.97 2.72
N MET A 47 -5.59 8.16 1.68
CA MET A 47 -6.15 8.66 0.43
C MET A 47 -7.56 9.19 0.73
N ARG A 48 -7.69 10.52 0.85
CA ARG A 48 -9.00 11.17 0.80
C ARG A 48 -9.52 10.96 -0.61
N HIS A 49 -10.80 10.61 -0.74
CA HIS A 49 -11.49 10.39 -2.01
C HIS A 49 -11.38 11.64 -2.92
N LEU A 50 -10.26 11.83 -3.59
CA LEU A 50 -10.13 12.64 -4.78
C LEU A 50 -10.37 11.68 -5.94
N ARG A 51 -11.41 12.03 -6.72
CA ARG A 51 -12.11 11.34 -7.82
C ARG A 51 -11.45 10.09 -8.42
N PRO A 52 -12.25 9.10 -8.87
CA PRO A 52 -11.71 7.92 -9.52
C PRO A 52 -10.89 8.35 -10.73
N TYR A 53 -9.64 7.89 -10.78
CA TYR A 53 -8.87 7.76 -12.01
C TYR A 53 -9.67 6.82 -12.93
N ALA A 54 -10.67 7.35 -13.62
CA ALA A 54 -11.16 6.71 -14.83
C ALA A 54 -9.93 6.58 -15.75
N SER A 55 -9.59 5.36 -16.16
CA SER A 55 -8.42 4.96 -16.98
C SER A 55 -7.12 4.57 -16.26
N SER A 56 -7.13 3.48 -15.48
CA SER A 56 -5.97 2.58 -15.47
C SER A 56 -6.47 1.12 -15.52
N PRO A 57 -6.21 0.35 -16.58
CA PRO A 57 -6.58 -1.05 -16.61
C PRO A 57 -5.81 -1.81 -15.51
N SER A 58 -6.54 -2.61 -14.75
CA SER A 58 -5.99 -3.53 -13.76
C SER A 58 -4.96 -4.46 -14.43
N PRO A 59 -3.73 -4.61 -13.88
CA PRO A 59 -2.76 -5.57 -14.39
C PRO A 59 -3.09 -7.02 -13.97
N ALA A 60 -4.19 -7.28 -13.26
CA ALA A 60 -4.57 -8.62 -12.79
C ALA A 60 -4.99 -9.61 -13.90
N ARG A 61 -4.69 -9.35 -15.19
CA ARG A 61 -4.96 -10.29 -16.29
C ARG A 61 -3.80 -11.24 -16.62
N LEU A 62 -2.68 -11.20 -15.91
CA LEU A 62 -1.58 -12.13 -16.16
C LEU A 62 -1.21 -12.89 -14.88
N SER A 63 -1.26 -14.22 -14.99
CA SER A 63 -0.75 -15.23 -14.05
C SER A 63 -1.66 -15.74 -12.92
N CYS A 64 -2.81 -16.33 -13.27
CA CYS A 64 -3.30 -17.54 -12.61
C CYS A 64 -4.10 -18.39 -13.61
N ARG A 65 -3.39 -19.15 -14.45
CA ARG A 65 -3.87 -20.40 -15.07
C ARG A 65 -2.81 -21.45 -14.73
N MET A 66 -3.14 -22.35 -13.82
CA MET A 66 -2.49 -23.66 -13.71
C MET A 66 -3.20 -24.61 -14.68
#